data_AF-A0A662Y2D5-F1
#
_entry.id   AF-A0A662Y2D5-F1
#
_cell.length_a   1.000
_cell.length_b   1.000
_cell.length_c   1.000
_cell.angle_alpha   90.00
_cell.angle_beta   90.00
_cell.angle_gamma   90.00
#
_symmetry.space_group_name_H-M   'P 1'
#
loop_
_entity.id
_entity.type
_entity.pdbx_description
1 polymer ?
#
loop_
_entity_poly.entity_id
_entity_poly.type
_entity_poly.pdbx_seq_one_letter_code
_entity_poly.pdbx_strand_id
1 'polypeptide(L)'
;FTAVAFVVPFDTLWDIVSFGILLSFNMSMSSLLMVRMRKESPSLAPKLIGAMVAFAWLAAFFYQIGYSNEGHTWCLVLGIIFLVLTVLVCFVMFFKCPQEPQSGENFTAPFVPFLPTVAVLANFYLAAQISYTGIYTSCAWLAASVVFYFAYGYKHSAGRNGWSALLSLPRDSSMRSPMISEKKQLQE
;
A
#
# COMPACT_ATOMS: atom_id res chain seq x y z
N PHE A 1 -20.82 -6.04 8.61
CA PHE A 1 -20.70 -4.62 8.28
C PHE A 1 -22.05 -3.90 8.35
N THR A 2 -23.07 -4.38 7.62
CA THR A 2 -24.41 -3.75 7.58
C THR A 2 -25.05 -3.52 8.95
N ALA A 3 -24.96 -4.48 9.88
CA ALA A 3 -25.50 -4.31 11.24
C ALA A 3 -24.74 -3.28 12.09
N VAL A 4 -23.41 -3.18 11.90
CA VAL A 4 -22.56 -2.22 12.63
C VAL A 4 -22.85 -0.80 12.17
N ALA A 5 -23.16 -0.62 10.88
CA ALA A 5 -23.48 0.69 10.30
C ALA A 5 -24.75 1.34 10.87
N PHE A 6 -25.68 0.56 11.44
CA PHE A 6 -26.87 1.11 12.13
C PHE A 6 -26.57 1.63 13.54
N VAL A 7 -25.47 1.20 14.14
CA VAL A 7 -25.13 1.50 15.55
C VAL A 7 -24.04 2.57 15.64
N VAL A 8 -23.09 2.56 14.70
CA VAL A 8 -21.94 3.47 14.70
C VAL A 8 -22.29 4.75 13.95
N PRO A 9 -21.99 5.94 14.51
CA PRO A 9 -22.19 7.21 13.82
C PRO A 9 -21.52 7.25 12.44
N PHE A 10 -22.18 7.90 11.48
CA PHE A 10 -21.70 7.98 10.10
C PHE A 10 -20.31 8.61 10.00
N ASP A 11 -20.01 9.64 10.78
CA ASP A 11 -18.71 10.33 10.74
C ASP A 11 -17.56 9.38 11.09
N THR A 12 -17.76 8.51 12.09
CA THR A 12 -16.77 7.50 12.47
C THR A 12 -16.58 6.46 11.37
N LEU A 13 -17.67 6.02 10.72
CA LEU A 13 -17.60 5.08 9.60
C LEU A 13 -16.88 5.71 8.40
N TRP A 14 -17.15 6.99 8.13
CA TRP A 14 -16.51 7.74 7.07
C TRP A 14 -15.00 7.86 7.27
N ASP A 15 -14.56 8.17 8.50
CA ASP A 15 -13.14 8.21 8.86
C ASP A 15 -12.46 6.84 8.67
N ILE A 16 -13.10 5.76 9.13
CA ILE A 16 -12.58 4.38 9.00
C ILE A 16 -12.42 3.99 7.53
N VAL A 17 -13.45 4.23 6.71
CA VAL A 17 -13.44 3.88 5.28
C VAL A 17 -12.40 4.72 4.54
N SER A 18 -12.37 6.04 4.79
CA SER A 18 -11.43 6.95 4.15
C SER A 18 -9.98 6.59 4.49
N PHE A 19 -9.67 6.37 5.78
CA PHE A 19 -8.35 5.94 6.22
C PHE A 19 -7.93 4.61 5.57
N GLY A 20 -8.83 3.62 5.53
CA GLY A 20 -8.58 2.33 4.91
C GLY A 20 -8.27 2.45 3.41
N ILE A 21 -9.03 3.27 2.68
CA ILE A 21 -8.81 3.52 1.25
C ILE A 21 -7.44 4.18 1.03
N LEU A 22 -7.10 5.24 1.77
CA LEU A 22 -5.82 5.94 1.64
C LEU A 22 -4.63 5.02 1.92
N LEU A 23 -4.73 4.18 2.96
CA LEU A 23 -3.70 3.20 3.28
C LEU A 23 -3.56 2.15 2.17
N SER A 24 -4.68 1.68 1.60
CA SER A 24 -4.66 0.70 0.51
C SER A 24 -4.01 1.24 -0.76
N PHE A 25 -4.22 2.52 -1.07
CA PHE A 25 -3.53 3.19 -2.17
C PHE A 25 -2.04 3.30 -1.89
N ASN A 26 -1.62 3.67 -0.68
CA ASN A 26 -0.19 3.68 -0.32
C ASN A 26 0.48 2.31 -0.50
N MET A 27 -0.20 1.23 -0.10
CA MET A 27 0.29 -0.13 -0.33
C MET A 27 0.36 -0.49 -1.81
N SER A 28 -0.65 -0.09 -2.60
CA SER A 28 -0.70 -0.33 -4.04
C SER A 28 0.46 0.36 -4.76
N MET A 29 0.73 1.63 -4.43
CA MET A 29 1.82 2.41 -5.01
C MET A 29 3.20 1.82 -4.64
N SER A 30 3.34 1.34 -3.39
CA SER A 30 4.54 0.64 -2.95
C SER A 30 4.75 -0.68 -3.69
N SER A 31 3.69 -1.45 -3.91
CA SER A 31 3.76 -2.70 -4.69
C SER A 31 4.12 -2.45 -6.15
N LEU A 32 3.59 -1.39 -6.76
CA LEU A 32 3.92 -1.00 -8.12
C LEU A 32 5.42 -0.69 -8.23
N LEU A 33 5.96 0.12 -7.32
CA LEU A 33 7.39 0.42 -7.29
C LEU A 33 8.23 -0.84 -7.08
N MET A 34 7.80 -1.75 -6.20
CA MET A 34 8.50 -3.02 -6.00
C MET A 34 8.50 -3.87 -7.27
N VAL A 35 7.37 -4.04 -7.94
CA VAL A 35 7.31 -4.83 -9.18
C VAL A 35 8.24 -4.23 -10.25
N ARG A 36 8.27 -2.90 -10.36
CA ARG A 36 9.06 -2.22 -11.40
C ARG A 36 10.56 -2.19 -11.15
N MET A 37 11.00 -2.18 -9.89
CA MET A 37 12.40 -1.86 -9.55
C MET A 37 13.12 -3.01 -8.84
N ARG A 38 12.40 -3.99 -8.28
CA ARG A 38 13.00 -5.07 -7.49
C ARG A 38 13.84 -6.03 -8.33
N LYS A 39 13.49 -6.28 -9.59
CA LYS A 39 14.19 -7.27 -10.42
C LYS A 39 15.65 -6.86 -10.68
N GLU A 40 15.86 -5.60 -11.03
CA GLU A 40 17.20 -5.04 -11.27
C GLU A 40 17.91 -4.62 -9.97
N SER A 41 17.16 -4.34 -8.89
CA SER A 41 17.70 -3.86 -7.62
C SER A 41 17.03 -4.53 -6.42
N PRO A 42 17.32 -5.82 -6.16
CA PRO A 42 16.54 -6.66 -5.23
C PRO A 42 16.67 -6.26 -3.75
N SER A 43 17.81 -5.69 -3.35
CA SER A 43 18.04 -5.28 -1.96
C SER A 43 17.87 -3.77 -1.73
N LEU A 44 18.17 -2.96 -2.75
CA LEU A 44 18.15 -1.49 -2.66
C LEU A 44 16.74 -0.92 -2.86
N ALA A 45 15.99 -1.41 -3.85
CA ALA A 45 14.64 -0.92 -4.13
C ALA A 45 13.68 -1.04 -2.93
N PRO A 46 13.54 -2.20 -2.24
CA PRO A 46 12.61 -2.30 -1.12
C PRO A 46 13.01 -1.40 0.07
N LYS A 47 14.32 -1.20 0.30
CA LYS A 47 14.81 -0.28 1.34
C LYS A 47 14.46 1.17 1.02
N LEU A 48 14.70 1.61 -0.22
CA LEU A 48 14.37 2.96 -0.65
C LEU A 48 12.86 3.22 -0.66
N ILE A 49 12.05 2.27 -1.16
CA ILE A 49 10.59 2.39 -1.16
C ILE A 49 10.06 2.45 0.28
N GLY A 50 10.55 1.59 1.17
CA GLY A 50 10.18 1.62 2.58
C GLY A 50 10.57 2.94 3.27
N ALA A 51 11.79 3.43 3.02
CA ALA A 51 12.26 4.71 3.52
C ALA A 51 11.40 5.88 3.00
N MET A 52 11.07 5.89 1.70
CA MET A 52 10.22 6.89 1.08
C MET A 52 8.83 6.94 1.72
N VAL A 53 8.19 5.79 1.92
CA VAL A 53 6.86 5.69 2.55
C VAL A 53 6.92 6.16 4.01
N ALA A 54 7.94 5.76 4.76
CA ALA A 54 8.13 6.17 6.15
C ALA A 54 8.37 7.69 6.26
N PHE A 55 9.23 8.26 5.42
CA PHE A 55 9.49 9.70 5.40
C PHE A 55 8.25 10.49 4.96
N ALA A 56 7.48 10.01 3.98
CA ALA A 56 6.23 10.64 3.56
C ALA A 56 5.20 10.65 4.68
N TRP A 57 5.07 9.54 5.42
CA TRP A 57 4.19 9.45 6.59
C TRP A 57 4.62 10.44 7.68
N LEU A 58 5.90 10.46 8.05
CA LEU A 58 6.43 11.39 9.04
C LEU A 58 6.25 12.85 8.60
N ALA A 59 6.53 13.17 7.33
CA ALA A 59 6.36 14.52 6.78
C ALA A 59 4.92 15.02 6.95
N ALA A 60 3.93 14.21 6.58
CA ALA A 60 2.52 14.57 6.67
C ALA A 60 2.05 14.76 8.12
N PHE A 61 2.39 13.84 9.02
CA PHE A 61 1.95 13.91 10.42
C PHE A 61 2.64 15.04 11.19
N PHE A 62 3.96 15.26 11.00
CA PHE A 62 4.65 16.39 11.61
C PHE A 62 4.17 17.74 11.08
N TYR A 63 3.86 17.82 9.78
CA TYR A 63 3.25 19.01 9.19
C TYR A 63 1.89 19.32 9.84
N GLN A 64 1.02 18.32 9.99
CA GLN A 64 -0.29 18.50 10.61
C GLN A 64 -0.18 18.95 12.08
N ILE A 65 0.67 18.30 12.87
CA ILE A 65 0.88 18.65 14.29
C ILE A 65 1.42 20.08 14.41
N GLY A 66 2.40 20.43 13.57
CA GLY A 66 3.07 21.74 13.61
C GLY A 66 2.19 22.90 13.13
N TYR A 67 1.33 22.68 12.13
CA TYR A 67 0.50 23.75 11.56
C TYR A 67 -0.85 23.88 12.27
N SER A 68 -1.56 22.77 12.49
CA SER A 68 -2.98 22.80 12.86
C SER A 68 -3.25 22.71 14.37
N ASN A 69 -2.35 22.12 15.16
CA ASN A 69 -2.69 21.75 16.53
C ASN A 69 -1.98 22.55 17.61
N GLU A 70 -0.65 22.70 17.49
CA GLU A 70 0.15 23.25 18.60
C GLU A 70 1.05 24.41 18.17
N GLY A 71 1.10 24.75 16.87
CA GLY A 71 1.89 25.89 16.37
C GLY A 71 3.40 25.75 16.61
N HIS A 72 3.87 24.55 16.94
CA HIS A 72 5.26 24.28 17.26
C HIS A 72 6.13 24.30 15.99
N THR A 73 6.93 25.35 15.87
CA THR A 73 7.85 25.56 14.74
C THR A 73 8.82 24.41 14.54
N TRP A 74 9.24 23.73 15.61
CA TRP A 74 10.14 22.58 15.52
C TRP A 74 9.49 21.38 14.79
N CYS A 75 8.20 21.10 15.01
CA CYS A 75 7.46 20.07 14.27
C CYS A 75 7.38 20.40 12.78
N LEU A 76 7.13 21.67 12.43
CA LEU A 76 7.11 22.11 11.04
C LEU A 76 8.47 21.94 10.36
N VAL A 77 9.56 22.31 11.04
CA VAL A 77 10.92 22.13 10.52
C VAL A 77 11.20 20.64 10.28
N LEU A 78 10.83 19.75 11.20
CA LEU A 78 10.95 18.30 11.00
C LEU A 78 10.12 17.80 9.83
N GLY A 79 8.87 18.25 9.70
CA GLY A 79 8.00 17.91 8.57
C GLY A 79 8.62 18.29 7.21
N ILE A 80 9.20 19.48 7.12
CA ILE A 80 9.92 19.95 5.92
C ILE A 80 11.17 19.09 5.66
N ILE A 81 11.94 18.75 6.68
CA ILE A 81 13.11 17.88 6.53
C ILE A 81 12.70 16.51 5.96
N PHE A 82 11.66 15.88 6.51
CA PHE A 82 11.18 14.59 6.00
C PHE A 82 10.58 14.69 4.59
N LEU A 83 9.95 15.81 4.24
CA LEU A 83 9.48 16.07 2.88
C LEU A 83 10.66 16.12 1.90
N VAL A 84 11.72 16.88 2.23
CA VAL A 84 12.94 16.96 1.41
C VAL A 84 13.59 15.58 1.29
N LEU A 85 13.69 14.82 2.39
CA LEU A 85 14.21 13.45 2.35
C LEU A 85 13.38 12.53 1.45
N THR A 86 12.05 12.63 1.46
CA THR A 86 11.16 11.87 0.57
C THR A 86 11.45 12.18 -0.89
N VAL A 87 11.60 13.46 -1.23
CA VAL A 87 11.95 13.89 -2.59
C VAL A 87 13.34 13.39 -3.00
N LEU A 88 14.33 13.51 -2.11
CA LEU A 88 15.69 13.01 -2.36
C LEU A 88 15.70 11.49 -2.60
N VAL A 89 14.97 10.71 -1.79
CA VAL A 89 14.86 9.27 -1.99
C VAL A 89 14.20 8.94 -3.33
N CYS A 90 13.18 9.70 -3.75
CA CYS A 90 12.56 9.54 -5.07
C CYS A 90 13.56 9.79 -6.21
N PHE A 91 14.41 10.81 -6.13
CA PHE A 91 15.47 11.04 -7.12
C PHE A 91 16.53 9.95 -7.08
N VAL A 92 16.96 9.51 -5.88
CA VAL A 92 17.90 8.39 -5.74
C VAL A 92 17.33 7.13 -6.38
N MET A 93 16.05 6.85 -6.17
CA MET A 93 15.34 5.76 -6.81
C MET A 93 15.36 5.89 -8.33
N PHE A 94 15.07 7.06 -8.88
CA PHE A 94 15.09 7.30 -10.32
C PHE A 94 16.46 7.02 -10.95
N PHE A 95 17.57 7.42 -10.29
CA PHE A 95 18.92 7.24 -10.84
C PHE A 95 19.56 5.88 -10.53
N LYS A 96 19.29 5.29 -9.36
CA LYS A 96 19.98 4.07 -8.90
C LYS A 96 19.20 2.78 -9.12
N CYS A 97 17.90 2.84 -9.36
CA CYS A 97 17.05 1.66 -9.50
C CYS A 97 16.45 1.67 -10.91
N PRO A 98 17.13 1.07 -11.91
CA PRO A 98 16.60 0.97 -13.25
C PRO A 98 15.28 0.18 -13.23
N GLN A 99 14.35 0.61 -14.09
CA GLN A 99 13.04 0.00 -14.19
C GLN A 99 13.11 -1.23 -15.10
N GLU A 100 12.33 -2.26 -14.78
CA GLU A 100 12.25 -3.46 -15.60
C GLU A 100 11.88 -3.09 -17.06
N PRO A 101 12.61 -3.62 -18.07
CA PRO A 101 12.34 -3.32 -19.47
C PRO A 101 10.92 -3.69 -19.86
N GLN A 102 10.30 -2.80 -20.63
CA GLN A 102 8.88 -2.85 -20.97
C GLN A 102 8.57 -4.01 -21.92
N SER A 103 7.60 -4.86 -21.56
CA SER A 103 6.97 -5.76 -22.52
C SER A 103 5.79 -5.04 -23.19
N GLY A 104 5.74 -5.05 -24.52
CA GLY A 104 4.75 -4.31 -25.32
C GLY A 104 3.29 -4.77 -25.15
N GLU A 105 3.06 -5.82 -24.37
CA GLU A 105 1.73 -6.37 -24.11
C GLU A 105 1.05 -5.79 -22.86
N ASN A 106 1.77 -5.00 -22.04
CA ASN A 106 1.26 -4.50 -20.75
C ASN A 106 1.10 -2.98 -20.70
N PHE A 107 -0.01 -2.52 -20.11
CA PHE A 107 -0.23 -1.11 -19.79
C PHE A 107 0.85 -0.60 -18.83
N THR A 108 1.40 0.58 -19.14
CA THR A 108 2.49 1.17 -18.37
C THR A 108 2.13 2.57 -17.89
N ALA A 109 2.21 2.80 -16.58
CA ALA A 109 2.06 4.13 -16.01
C ALA A 109 3.25 5.03 -16.41
N PRO A 110 3.02 6.23 -16.96
CA PRO A 110 4.07 7.19 -17.26
C PRO A 110 4.64 7.80 -15.96
N PHE A 111 5.91 8.22 -15.98
CA PHE A 111 6.58 8.96 -14.89
C PHE A 111 6.76 8.23 -13.55
N VAL A 112 7.02 6.92 -13.57
CA VAL A 112 7.57 6.20 -12.41
C VAL A 112 9.02 6.65 -12.19
N PRO A 113 9.48 6.95 -10.95
CA PRO A 113 8.81 6.79 -9.66
C PRO A 113 8.08 8.03 -9.13
N PHE A 114 8.12 9.17 -9.83
CA PHE A 114 7.57 10.45 -9.34
C PHE A 114 6.07 10.40 -9.07
N LEU A 115 5.30 9.83 -9.98
CA LEU A 115 3.84 9.77 -9.85
C LEU A 115 3.40 8.95 -8.62
N PRO A 116 3.94 7.72 -8.37
CA PRO A 116 3.75 7.02 -7.11
C PRO A 116 4.13 7.83 -5.86
N THR A 117 5.25 8.55 -5.88
CA THR A 117 5.70 9.35 -4.72
C THR A 117 4.71 10.47 -4.38
N VAL A 118 4.24 11.21 -5.39
CA VAL A 118 3.26 12.28 -5.19
C VAL A 118 1.93 11.72 -4.66
N ALA A 119 1.49 10.58 -5.20
CA ALA A 119 0.28 9.90 -4.71
C ALA A 119 0.42 9.49 -3.23
N VAL A 120 1.58 8.95 -2.83
CA VAL A 120 1.83 8.57 -1.43
C VAL A 120 1.81 9.79 -0.49
N LEU A 121 2.43 10.90 -0.90
CA LEU A 121 2.41 12.14 -0.14
C LEU A 121 0.99 12.69 0.03
N ALA A 122 0.21 12.75 -1.05
CA ALA A 122 -1.17 13.21 -1.01
C ALA A 122 -2.03 12.33 -0.09
N ASN A 123 -1.87 11.02 -0.16
CA ASN A 123 -2.63 10.08 0.67
C ASN A 123 -2.32 10.26 2.16
N PHE A 124 -1.04 10.37 2.53
CA PHE A 124 -0.68 10.59 3.93
C PHE A 124 -1.07 11.97 4.44
N TYR A 125 -1.01 13.00 3.58
CA TYR A 125 -1.52 14.32 3.92
C TYR A 125 -3.02 14.29 4.24
N LEU A 126 -3.83 13.65 3.40
CA LEU A 126 -5.26 13.47 3.66
C LEU A 126 -5.51 12.62 4.91
N ALA A 127 -4.72 11.56 5.12
CA ALA A 127 -4.84 10.72 6.31
C ALA A 127 -4.50 11.49 7.60
N ALA A 128 -3.55 12.42 7.55
CA ALA A 128 -3.16 13.25 8.69
C ALA A 128 -4.24 14.29 9.05
N GLN A 129 -5.10 14.71 8.12
CA GLN A 129 -6.20 15.63 8.39
C GLN A 129 -7.37 15.02 9.17
N ILE A 130 -7.44 13.69 9.25
CA ILE A 130 -8.47 12.99 10.03
C ILE A 130 -8.28 13.29 11.52
N SER A 131 -9.38 13.39 12.26
CA SER A 131 -9.33 13.61 13.71
C SER A 131 -8.51 12.53 14.42
N TYR A 132 -7.85 12.85 15.53
CA TYR A 132 -7.07 11.86 16.28
C TYR A 132 -7.92 10.67 16.71
N THR A 133 -9.11 10.93 17.23
CA THR A 133 -10.07 9.88 17.62
C THR A 133 -10.45 9.01 16.43
N GLY A 134 -10.64 9.60 15.25
CA GLY A 134 -10.89 8.89 13.99
C GLY A 134 -9.72 7.99 13.59
N ILE A 135 -8.48 8.48 13.68
CA ILE A 135 -7.27 7.69 13.37
C ILE A 135 -7.14 6.49 14.32
N TYR A 136 -7.28 6.69 15.63
CA TYR A 136 -7.19 5.59 16.60
C TYR A 136 -8.27 4.54 16.37
N THR A 137 -9.50 4.97 16.11
CA THR A 137 -10.62 4.06 15.82
C THR A 137 -10.39 3.30 14.51
N SER A 138 -9.86 3.97 13.50
CA SER A 138 -9.50 3.36 12.20
C SER A 138 -8.40 2.32 12.34
N CYS A 139 -7.36 2.60 13.13
CA CYS A 139 -6.29 1.65 13.44
C CYS A 139 -6.82 0.42 14.20
N ALA A 140 -7.69 0.62 15.19
CA ALA A 140 -8.32 -0.47 15.93
C ALA A 140 -9.19 -1.35 15.02
N TRP A 141 -9.98 -0.73 14.13
CA TRP A 141 -10.81 -1.45 13.17
C TRP A 141 -9.97 -2.22 12.13
N LEU A 142 -8.88 -1.62 11.66
CA LEU A 142 -7.94 -2.28 10.76
C LEU A 142 -7.29 -3.49 11.43
N ALA A 143 -6.85 -3.36 12.69
CA ALA A 143 -6.30 -4.46 13.46
C ALA A 143 -7.32 -5.60 13.64
N ALA A 144 -8.56 -5.27 13.99
CA ALA A 144 -9.65 -6.25 14.08
C ALA A 144 -9.91 -6.95 12.75
N SER A 145 -9.88 -6.21 11.63
CA SER A 145 -10.05 -6.75 10.28
C SER A 145 -8.93 -7.72 9.90
N VAL A 146 -7.68 -7.39 10.25
CA VAL A 146 -6.51 -8.24 10.03
C VAL A 146 -6.61 -9.54 10.85
N VAL A 147 -6.96 -9.44 12.13
CA VAL A 147 -7.14 -10.61 13.01
C VAL A 147 -8.25 -11.52 12.47
N PHE A 148 -9.39 -10.94 12.09
CA PHE A 148 -10.50 -11.69 11.51
C PHE A 148 -10.09 -12.39 10.21
N TYR A 149 -9.38 -11.68 9.32
CA TYR A 149 -8.90 -12.24 8.06
C TYR A 149 -7.96 -13.43 8.28
N PHE A 150 -6.98 -13.31 9.18
CA PHE A 150 -6.05 -14.41 9.47
C PHE A 150 -6.72 -15.58 10.20
N ALA A 151 -7.62 -15.32 11.14
CA ALA A 151 -8.35 -16.39 11.84
C ALA A 151 -9.24 -17.19 10.88
N TYR A 152 -9.99 -16.50 10.01
CA TYR A 152 -10.78 -17.14 8.96
C TYR A 152 -9.90 -17.85 7.91
N GLY A 153 -8.83 -17.17 7.50
CA GLY A 153 -7.86 -17.63 6.51
C GLY A 153 -7.09 -18.88 6.96
N TYR A 154 -6.80 -19.05 8.25
CA TYR A 154 -6.16 -20.26 8.76
C TYR A 154 -6.96 -21.53 8.39
N LYS A 155 -8.29 -21.44 8.47
CA LYS A 155 -9.18 -22.57 8.15
C LYS A 155 -9.49 -22.68 6.64
N HIS A 156 -9.64 -21.56 5.93
CA HIS A 156 -10.15 -21.54 4.55
C HIS A 156 -9.11 -21.15 3.48
N SER A 157 -7.84 -21.00 3.84
CA SER A 157 -6.78 -20.69 2.87
C SER A 157 -6.60 -21.85 1.90
N ALA A 158 -6.64 -21.54 0.59
CA ALA A 158 -6.20 -22.43 -0.48
C ALA A 158 -4.79 -22.98 -0.26
N GLY A 159 -4.01 -22.28 0.57
CA GLY A 159 -2.72 -22.67 1.14
C GLY A 159 -2.67 -24.09 1.71
N ARG A 160 -3.76 -24.54 2.33
CA ARG A 160 -3.78 -25.78 3.11
C ARG A 160 -4.03 -27.03 2.26
N ASN A 161 -4.69 -26.86 1.11
CA ASN A 161 -5.17 -27.97 0.29
C ASN A 161 -4.50 -27.99 -1.10
N GLY A 162 -4.08 -26.83 -1.61
CA GLY A 162 -3.64 -26.65 -3.00
C GLY A 162 -2.13 -26.66 -3.24
N TRP A 163 -1.28 -26.43 -2.23
CA TRP A 163 0.18 -26.38 -2.44
C TRP A 163 0.78 -27.76 -2.67
N SER A 164 0.31 -28.80 -2.00
CA SER A 164 0.74 -30.17 -2.27
C SER A 164 0.38 -30.60 -3.71
N ALA A 165 -0.80 -30.20 -4.18
CA ALA A 165 -1.24 -30.43 -5.56
C ALA A 165 -0.42 -29.62 -6.57
N LEU A 166 -0.16 -28.33 -6.33
CA LEU A 166 0.66 -27.48 -7.20
C LEU A 166 2.13 -27.91 -7.24
N LEU A 167 2.71 -28.33 -6.10
CA LEU A 167 4.08 -28.85 -6.02
C LEU A 167 4.22 -30.24 -6.67
N SER A 168 3.12 -30.96 -6.86
CA SER A 168 3.11 -32.25 -7.55
C SER A 168 3.07 -32.12 -9.08
N LEU A 169 2.82 -30.91 -9.62
CA LEU A 169 2.82 -30.69 -11.06
C LEU A 169 4.25 -30.65 -11.63
N PRO A 170 4.52 -31.33 -12.76
CA PRO A 170 5.80 -31.25 -13.45
C PRO A 170 6.12 -29.80 -13.85
N ARG A 171 7.36 -29.35 -13.58
CA ARG A 171 7.86 -27.98 -13.80
C ARG A 171 7.77 -27.48 -15.26
N ASP A 172 7.42 -28.35 -16.20
CA ASP A 172 7.36 -28.08 -17.65
C ASP A 172 5.94 -27.87 -18.20
N SER A 173 4.89 -27.88 -17.36
CA SER A 173 3.58 -27.45 -17.84
C SER A 173 3.59 -25.93 -17.98
N SER A 174 3.66 -25.44 -19.22
CA SER A 174 3.27 -24.08 -19.62
C SER A 174 2.25 -23.51 -18.63
N MET A 175 2.62 -22.44 -17.93
CA MET A 175 1.83 -21.81 -16.86
C MET A 175 0.53 -21.20 -17.41
N ARG A 176 -0.38 -22.01 -17.92
CA ARG A 176 -1.79 -21.66 -18.04
C ARG A 176 -2.39 -21.92 -16.67
N SER A 177 -2.64 -20.83 -15.94
CA SER A 177 -3.27 -20.91 -14.63
C SER A 177 -4.58 -21.73 -14.73
N PRO A 178 -4.74 -22.80 -13.93
CA PRO A 178 -5.93 -23.65 -13.98
C PRO A 178 -7.22 -22.85 -13.67
N MET A 179 -7.10 -21.71 -12.99
CA MET A 179 -8.22 -20.78 -12.72
C MET A 179 -8.89 -20.19 -13.97
N ILE A 180 -8.22 -20.17 -15.13
CA ILE A 180 -8.83 -19.69 -16.40
C ILE A 180 -9.53 -20.85 -17.13
N SER A 181 -9.07 -22.09 -16.94
CA SER A 181 -9.62 -23.25 -17.64
C SER A 181 -10.99 -23.67 -17.11
N GLU A 182 -11.22 -23.53 -15.81
CA GLU A 182 -12.48 -23.98 -15.18
C GLU A 182 -13.70 -23.21 -15.70
N LYS A 183 -13.55 -21.90 -16.01
CA LYS A 183 -14.63 -21.11 -16.60
C LYS A 183 -14.95 -21.50 -18.04
N LYS A 184 -13.99 -22.07 -18.77
CA LYS A 184 -14.22 -22.48 -20.16
C LYS A 184 -14.96 -23.82 -20.26
N GLN A 185 -14.75 -24.71 -19.28
CA GLN A 185 -15.45 -26.01 -19.25
C GLN A 185 -16.88 -25.95 -18.71
N LEU A 186 -17.29 -24.83 -18.11
CA LEU A 186 -18.67 -24.61 -17.65
C LEU A 186 -19.53 -23.86 -18.70
N GLN A 187 -18.96 -23.48 -19.84
CA GLN A 187 -19.64 -22.75 -20.92
C GLN A 187 -19.73 -23.53 -22.24
N GLU A 188 -19.31 -24.79 -22.25
CA GLU A 188 -19.57 -25.78 -23.33
C GLU A 188 -20.43 -26.91 -22.78
#